data_AF-A0A183P1G2-F1
#
_entry.id   AF-A0A183P1G2-F1
#
_cell.length_a   1.000
_cell.length_b   1.000
_cell.length_c   1.000
_cell.angle_alpha   90.00
_cell.angle_beta   90.00
_cell.angle_gamma   90.00
#
_symmetry.space_group_name_H-M   'P 1'
#
loop_
_entity.id
_entity.type
_entity.pdbx_description
1 polymer ?
#
loop_
_entity_poly.entity_id
_entity_poly.type
_entity_poly.pdbx_seq_one_letter_code
_entity_poly.pdbx_strand_id
1 'polypeptide(L)'
;MSSLDIPADLFKKLVSVLTTWLKTLDEFTKKEEEFVNTSRNLRNSSVDPKYWATTSELAYSVGNICECYKNTNQQSLLEPLKKICGILPSINDIFVEREEILKEINRKCRKIRKPELAENGNEISGRNKKISQSVDSLTSRLHAIEYIINVNLVDLTSTLEVFLSSSFHKEYC
;
A
#
# COMPACT_ATOMS: atom_id res chain seq x y z
N MET A 1 17.22 7.10 20.24
CA MET A 1 16.27 6.61 19.24
C MET A 1 15.59 7.83 18.66
N SER A 2 15.88 8.13 17.39
CA SER A 2 15.56 9.39 16.72
C SER A 2 14.11 9.40 16.23
N SER A 3 13.44 10.55 16.30
CA SER A 3 12.06 10.79 15.85
C SER A 3 11.78 10.48 14.37
N LEU A 4 12.82 10.11 13.60
CA LEU A 4 12.78 9.82 12.17
C LEU A 4 12.41 8.36 11.82
N ASP A 5 12.34 7.45 12.79
CA ASP A 5 11.98 6.03 12.54
C ASP A 5 10.46 5.80 12.56
N ILE A 6 9.71 6.72 13.18
CA ILE A 6 8.25 6.63 13.37
C ILE A 6 7.48 6.57 12.05
N PRO A 7 7.79 7.39 11.01
CA PRO A 7 7.06 7.34 9.74
C PRO A 7 7.22 6.02 9.00
N ALA A 8 8.40 5.40 9.05
CA ALA A 8 8.66 4.12 8.37
C ALA A 8 7.92 2.96 9.04
N ASP A 9 7.87 2.93 10.38
CA ASP A 9 7.16 1.90 11.12
C ASP A 9 5.64 2.00 10.97
N LEU A 10 5.11 3.23 10.96
CA LEU A 10 3.70 3.48 10.67
C LEU A 10 3.35 3.06 9.24
N PHE A 11 4.20 3.39 8.27
CA PHE A 11 4.01 2.97 6.88
C PHE A 11 3.98 1.44 6.74
N LYS A 12 4.90 0.71 7.39
CA LYS A 12 4.88 -0.77 7.38
C LYS A 12 3.58 -1.35 7.96
N LYS A 13 3.08 -0.77 9.06
CA LYS A 13 1.78 -1.17 9.63
C LYS A 13 0.65 -0.92 8.65
N LEU A 14 0.63 0.24 8.01
CA LEU A 14 -0.36 0.58 6.99
C LEU A 14 -0.33 -0.42 5.83
N VAL A 15 0.86 -0.76 5.31
CA VAL A 15 1.03 -1.78 4.27
C VAL A 15 0.43 -3.11 4.71
N SER A 16 0.72 -3.56 5.93
CA SER A 16 0.16 -4.80 6.47
C SER A 16 -1.36 -4.78 6.54
N VAL A 17 -1.96 -3.67 6.97
CA VAL A 17 -3.41 -3.52 7.09
C VAL A 17 -4.07 -3.57 5.70
N LEU A 18 -3.59 -2.73 4.76
CA LEU A 18 -4.18 -2.61 3.43
C LEU A 18 -4.06 -3.90 2.61
N THR A 19 -2.90 -4.57 2.68
CA THR A 19 -2.72 -5.87 2.01
C THR A 19 -3.59 -6.96 2.61
N THR A 20 -3.81 -6.96 3.93
CA THR A 20 -4.75 -7.87 4.58
C THR A 20 -6.18 -7.60 4.13
N TRP A 21 -6.59 -6.33 4.07
CA TRP A 21 -7.91 -5.95 3.58
C TRP A 21 -8.12 -6.36 2.12
N LEU A 22 -7.10 -6.16 1.27
CA LEU A 22 -7.16 -6.55 -0.13
C LEU A 22 -7.37 -8.06 -0.26
N LYS A 23 -6.61 -8.86 0.49
CA LYS A 23 -6.76 -10.32 0.49
C LYS A 23 -8.16 -10.74 0.94
N THR A 24 -8.67 -10.16 2.03
CA THR A 24 -10.00 -10.45 2.55
C THR A 24 -11.10 -10.10 1.54
N LEU A 25 -10.99 -8.95 0.85
CA LEU A 25 -11.95 -8.55 -0.18
C LEU A 25 -11.86 -9.41 -1.45
N ASP A 26 -10.67 -9.81 -1.87
CA ASP A 26 -10.49 -10.77 -2.98
C ASP A 26 -11.11 -12.13 -2.63
N GLU A 27 -10.99 -12.61 -1.39
CA GLU A 27 -11.64 -13.84 -0.95
C GLU A 27 -13.16 -13.70 -0.86
N PHE A 28 -13.64 -12.54 -0.39
CA PHE A 28 -15.07 -12.25 -0.29
C PHE A 28 -15.73 -12.20 -1.68
N THR A 29 -15.13 -11.51 -2.64
CA THR A 29 -15.66 -11.39 -4.01
C THR A 29 -15.74 -12.74 -4.75
N LYS A 30 -14.82 -13.67 -4.48
CA LYS A 30 -14.92 -15.05 -4.98
C LYS A 30 -16.16 -15.77 -4.45
N LYS A 31 -16.47 -15.60 -3.16
CA LYS A 31 -17.69 -16.19 -2.55
C LYS A 31 -18.96 -15.54 -3.10
N GLU A 32 -18.95 -14.24 -3.36
CA GLU A 32 -20.08 -13.56 -4.02
C GLU A 32 -20.31 -14.13 -5.42
N GLU A 33 -19.25 -14.42 -6.17
CA GLU A 33 -19.35 -15.04 -7.49
C GLU A 33 -19.93 -16.47 -7.43
N GLU A 34 -19.49 -17.30 -6.48
CA GLU A 34 -20.07 -18.62 -6.24
C GLU A 34 -21.56 -18.55 -5.89
N PHE A 35 -21.96 -17.56 -5.08
CA PHE A 35 -23.36 -17.35 -4.70
C PHE A 35 -24.22 -16.93 -5.91
N VAL A 36 -23.75 -15.99 -6.72
CA VAL A 36 -24.42 -15.56 -7.96
C VAL A 36 -24.57 -16.72 -8.94
N ASN A 37 -23.54 -17.57 -9.07
CA ASN A 37 -23.61 -18.74 -9.95
C ASN A 37 -24.62 -19.78 -9.43
N THR A 38 -24.70 -19.96 -8.11
CA THR A 38 -25.68 -20.87 -7.49
C THR A 38 -27.12 -20.39 -7.68
N SER A 39 -27.38 -19.08 -7.54
CA SER A 39 -28.72 -18.51 -7.76
C SER A 39 -29.16 -18.62 -9.23
N ARG A 40 -28.25 -18.43 -10.19
CA ARG A 40 -28.54 -18.69 -11.62
C ARG A 40 -28.88 -20.15 -11.89
N ASN A 41 -28.18 -21.09 -11.26
CA ASN A 41 -28.44 -22.52 -11.44
C ASN A 41 -29.79 -22.96 -10.86
N LEU A 42 -30.24 -22.36 -9.75
CA LEU A 42 -31.57 -22.61 -9.17
C LEU A 42 -32.72 -22.29 -10.13
N ARG A 43 -32.54 -21.29 -11.02
CA ARG A 43 -33.51 -20.94 -12.06
C ARG A 43 -33.74 -22.07 -13.07
N ASN A 44 -32.77 -22.98 -13.22
CA ASN A 44 -32.82 -24.11 -14.16
C ASN A 44 -33.19 -25.44 -13.49
N SER A 45 -33.53 -25.43 -12.19
CA SER A 45 -33.86 -26.65 -11.44
C SER A 45 -35.29 -27.13 -11.70
N SER A 46 -35.52 -28.45 -11.60
CA SER A 46 -36.84 -29.05 -11.77
C SER A 46 -37.72 -28.77 -10.55
N VAL A 47 -38.30 -27.57 -10.52
CA VAL A 47 -39.30 -27.18 -9.52
C VAL A 47 -40.67 -27.73 -9.95
N ASP A 48 -41.48 -28.15 -8.99
CA ASP A 48 -42.88 -28.52 -9.24
C ASP A 48 -43.59 -27.39 -10.02
N PRO A 49 -44.26 -27.70 -11.15
CA PRO A 49 -44.94 -26.71 -12.00
C PRO A 49 -45.85 -25.74 -11.23
N LYS A 50 -46.43 -26.17 -10.11
CA LYS A 50 -47.31 -25.35 -9.28
C LYS A 50 -46.60 -24.16 -8.62
N TYR A 51 -45.29 -24.27 -8.36
CA TYR A 51 -44.49 -23.23 -7.70
C TYR A 51 -43.53 -22.52 -8.66
N TRP A 52 -43.50 -22.94 -9.93
CA TRP A 52 -42.51 -22.49 -10.92
C TRP A 52 -42.45 -20.97 -11.11
N ALA A 53 -43.61 -20.29 -11.17
CA ALA A 53 -43.68 -18.84 -11.33
C ALA A 53 -43.05 -18.09 -10.14
N THR A 54 -43.48 -18.42 -8.91
CA THR A 54 -42.98 -17.79 -7.68
C THR A 54 -41.50 -18.10 -7.45
N THR A 55 -41.05 -19.33 -7.69
CA THR A 55 -39.65 -19.71 -7.55
C THR A 55 -38.76 -19.03 -8.60
N SER A 56 -39.25 -18.88 -9.84
CA SER A 56 -38.50 -18.18 -10.89
C SER A 56 -38.38 -16.67 -10.63
N GLU A 57 -39.43 -16.02 -10.11
CA GLU A 57 -39.42 -14.59 -9.78
C GLU A 57 -38.51 -14.29 -8.57
N LEU A 58 -38.53 -15.17 -7.56
CA LEU A 58 -37.62 -15.09 -6.41
C LEU A 58 -36.17 -15.30 -6.84
N ALA A 59 -35.88 -16.32 -7.65
CA ALA A 59 -34.54 -16.58 -8.16
C ALA A 59 -34.00 -15.42 -9.00
N TYR A 60 -34.85 -14.80 -9.82
CA TYR A 60 -34.52 -13.61 -10.60
C TYR A 60 -34.21 -12.41 -9.69
N SER A 61 -35.07 -12.11 -8.72
CA SER A 61 -34.87 -10.99 -7.79
C SER A 61 -33.61 -11.15 -6.94
N VAL A 62 -33.39 -12.34 -6.39
CA VAL A 62 -32.17 -12.65 -5.63
C VAL A 62 -30.93 -12.53 -6.53
N GLY A 63 -30.97 -13.08 -7.75
CA GLY A 63 -29.87 -12.97 -8.70
C GLY A 63 -29.47 -11.52 -8.99
N ASN A 64 -30.45 -10.64 -9.25
CA ASN A 64 -30.22 -9.23 -9.50
C ASN A 64 -29.62 -8.50 -8.29
N ILE A 65 -30.14 -8.75 -7.09
CA ILE A 65 -29.61 -8.16 -5.86
C ILE A 65 -28.14 -8.56 -5.67
N CYS A 66 -27.83 -9.84 -5.83
CA CYS A 66 -26.46 -10.33 -5.69
C CYS A 66 -25.50 -9.75 -6.72
N GLU A 67 -25.95 -9.61 -7.97
CA GLU A 67 -25.17 -9.00 -9.04
C GLU A 67 -24.92 -7.51 -8.76
N CYS A 68 -25.90 -6.78 -8.23
CA CYS A 68 -25.74 -5.40 -7.77
C CYS A 68 -24.71 -5.28 -6.63
N TYR A 69 -24.77 -6.15 -5.61
CA TYR A 69 -23.81 -6.15 -4.51
C TYR A 69 -22.39 -6.48 -4.99
N LYS A 70 -22.24 -7.53 -5.80
CA LYS A 70 -20.95 -7.91 -6.41
C LYS A 70 -20.34 -6.72 -7.17
N ASN A 71 -21.11 -6.09 -8.06
CA ASN A 71 -20.63 -4.96 -8.85
C ASN A 71 -20.26 -3.76 -7.97
N THR A 72 -21.08 -3.46 -6.96
CA THR A 72 -20.82 -2.36 -6.02
C THR A 72 -19.55 -2.59 -5.22
N ASN A 73 -19.37 -3.80 -4.67
CA ASN A 73 -18.20 -4.18 -3.90
C ASN A 73 -16.93 -4.19 -4.77
N GLN A 74 -17.03 -4.70 -5.99
CA GLN A 74 -15.92 -4.69 -6.93
C GLN A 74 -15.48 -3.26 -7.29
N GLN A 75 -16.43 -2.40 -7.69
CA GLN A 75 -16.11 -1.05 -8.17
C GLN A 75 -15.78 -0.07 -7.05
N SER A 76 -16.44 -0.18 -5.89
CA SER A 76 -16.31 0.81 -4.81
C SER A 76 -15.25 0.41 -3.78
N LEU A 77 -14.99 -0.89 -3.60
CA LEU A 77 -14.03 -1.38 -2.59
C LEU A 77 -12.80 -2.00 -3.23
N LEU A 78 -12.98 -3.04 -4.05
CA LEU A 78 -11.86 -3.88 -4.48
C LEU A 78 -10.92 -3.17 -5.45
N GLU A 79 -11.44 -2.61 -6.54
CA GLU A 79 -10.61 -1.94 -7.55
C GLU A 79 -9.87 -0.71 -7.01
N PRO A 80 -10.50 0.18 -6.20
CA PRO A 80 -9.78 1.26 -5.54
C PRO A 80 -8.70 0.75 -4.58
N LEU A 81 -8.97 -0.27 -3.77
CA LEU A 81 -7.99 -0.82 -2.84
C LEU A 81 -6.81 -1.47 -3.57
N LYS A 82 -7.04 -2.14 -4.70
CA LYS A 82 -5.97 -2.65 -5.58
C LYS A 82 -5.06 -1.53 -6.07
N LYS A 83 -5.62 -0.41 -6.52
CA LYS A 83 -4.84 0.76 -6.97
C LYS A 83 -3.99 1.33 -5.84
N ILE A 84 -4.56 1.48 -4.64
CA ILE A 84 -3.85 1.95 -3.45
C ILE A 84 -2.72 0.98 -3.09
N CYS A 85 -2.99 -0.33 -3.04
CA CYS A 85 -1.97 -1.33 -2.75
C CYS A 85 -0.86 -1.36 -3.81
N GLY A 86 -1.19 -1.03 -5.07
CA GLY A 86 -0.23 -0.98 -6.17
C GLY A 86 0.86 0.08 -6.03
N ILE A 87 0.61 1.18 -5.31
CA ILE A 87 1.60 2.26 -5.11
C ILE A 87 2.46 2.08 -3.85
N LEU A 88 2.09 1.15 -2.95
CA LEU A 88 2.82 0.93 -1.71
C LEU A 88 4.25 0.42 -1.91
N PRO A 89 4.55 -0.51 -2.85
CA PRO A 89 5.92 -0.98 -3.07
C PRO A 89 6.86 0.15 -3.49
N SER A 90 6.44 1.04 -4.39
CA SER A 90 7.28 2.16 -4.82
C SER A 90 7.58 3.13 -3.67
N ILE A 91 6.62 3.38 -2.77
CA ILE A 91 6.88 4.20 -1.58
C ILE A 91 7.85 3.49 -0.63
N ASN A 92 7.71 2.17 -0.46
CA ASN A 92 8.62 1.37 0.35
C ASN A 92 10.07 1.42 -0.18
N ASP A 93 10.26 1.37 -1.50
CA ASP A 93 11.60 1.45 -2.11
C ASP A 93 12.31 2.77 -1.75
N ILE A 94 11.56 3.87 -1.67
CA ILE A 94 12.10 5.18 -1.28
C ILE A 94 12.53 5.17 0.20
N PHE A 95 11.78 4.49 1.08
CA PHE A 95 12.20 4.28 2.48
C PHE A 95 13.47 3.41 2.58
N VAL A 96 13.60 2.39 1.74
CA VAL A 96 14.82 1.56 1.67
C VAL A 96 16.00 2.40 1.22
N GLU A 97 15.85 3.20 0.17
CA GLU A 97 16.90 4.10 -0.32
C GLU A 97 17.35 5.09 0.76
N ARG A 98 16.40 5.68 1.50
CA ARG A 98 16.69 6.56 2.65
C ARG A 98 17.60 5.87 3.67
N GLU A 99 17.27 4.64 4.04
CA GLU A 99 18.02 3.87 5.03
C GLU A 99 19.42 3.49 4.53
N GLU A 100 19.56 3.16 3.25
CA GLU A 100 20.87 2.90 2.63
C GLU A 100 21.77 4.13 2.64
N ILE A 101 21.22 5.32 2.35
CA ILE A 101 21.98 6.57 2.42
C ILE A 101 22.42 6.86 3.85
N LEU A 102 21.53 6.69 4.83
CA LEU A 102 21.88 6.87 6.24
C LEU A 102 23.00 5.92 6.68
N LYS A 103 22.95 4.65 6.27
CA LYS A 103 24.01 3.67 6.53
C LYS A 103 25.33 4.10 5.91
N GLU A 104 25.33 4.59 4.68
CA GLU A 104 26.55 5.03 3.99
C GLU A 104 27.14 6.32 4.60
N ILE A 105 26.30 7.30 4.96
CA ILE A 105 26.73 8.49 5.72
C ILE A 105 27.40 8.06 7.03
N ASN A 106 26.74 7.19 7.81
CA ASN A 106 27.28 6.70 9.07
C ASN A 106 28.61 5.95 8.88
N ARG A 107 28.73 5.14 7.81
CA ARG A 107 29.96 4.43 7.46
C ARG A 107 31.10 5.40 7.14
N LYS A 108 30.84 6.46 6.36
CA LYS A 108 31.82 7.48 6.01
C LYS A 108 32.24 8.32 7.22
N CYS A 109 31.29 8.76 8.05
CA CYS A 109 31.57 9.47 9.29
C CYS A 109 32.44 8.65 10.25
N ARG A 110 32.20 7.33 10.37
CA ARG A 110 33.07 6.43 11.15
C ARG A 110 34.49 6.34 10.60
N LYS A 111 34.69 6.43 9.27
CA LYS A 111 36.04 6.43 8.67
C LYS A 111 36.83 7.68 9.04
N ILE A 112 36.18 8.85 9.11
CA ILE A 112 36.81 10.11 9.54
C ILE A 112 37.18 10.08 11.03
N ARG A 113 36.34 9.45 11.87
CA ARG A 113 36.56 9.37 13.34
C ARG A 113 37.60 8.34 13.77
N LYS A 114 38.09 7.48 12.86
CA LYS A 114 39.16 6.53 13.20
C LYS A 114 40.50 7.29 13.28
N PRO A 115 41.22 7.23 14.42
CA PRO A 115 42.58 7.76 14.48
C PRO A 115 43.48 6.88 13.59
N GLU A 116 43.94 7.42 12.46
CA GLU A 116 44.98 6.78 11.64
C GLU A 116 46.35 7.09 12.30
N LEU A 117 47.14 6.05 12.57
CA LEU A 117 48.51 6.15 13.06
C LEU A 117 49.33 7.04 12.10
N ALA A 118 49.92 8.07 12.67
CA ALA A 118 50.50 9.19 11.94
C ALA A 118 51.81 8.80 11.23
N GLU A 119 51.76 8.60 9.91
CA GLU A 119 52.96 8.71 9.06
C GLU A 119 52.79 9.73 7.91
N ASN A 120 51.57 10.03 7.41
CA ASN A 120 51.36 10.95 6.27
C ASN A 120 50.26 12.02 6.49
N GLY A 121 50.56 13.08 7.25
CA GLY A 121 49.59 14.15 7.61
C GLY A 121 48.89 14.87 6.43
N ASN A 122 49.57 15.05 5.29
CA ASN A 122 49.00 15.73 4.12
C ASN A 122 48.03 14.85 3.30
N GLU A 123 48.30 13.54 3.20
CA GLU A 123 47.41 12.59 2.51
C GLU A 123 46.13 12.34 3.31
N ILE A 124 46.24 12.31 4.65
CA ILE A 124 45.11 12.19 5.58
C ILE A 124 44.15 13.39 5.44
N SER A 125 44.69 14.61 5.33
CA SER A 125 43.90 15.84 5.12
C SER A 125 43.11 15.80 3.80
N GLY A 126 43.77 15.42 2.70
CA GLY A 126 43.12 15.31 1.38
C GLY A 126 42.04 14.23 1.32
N ARG A 127 42.28 13.07 1.96
CA ARG A 127 41.30 11.97 2.04
C ARG A 127 40.09 12.36 2.87
N ASN A 128 40.28 12.99 4.03
CA ASN A 128 39.19 13.46 4.88
C ASN A 128 38.33 14.51 4.15
N LYS A 129 38.95 15.45 3.42
CA LYS A 129 38.22 16.42 2.60
C LYS A 129 37.33 15.76 1.54
N LYS A 130 37.81 14.72 0.85
CA LYS A 130 37.01 13.95 -0.12
C LYS A 130 35.85 13.20 0.54
N ILE A 131 36.08 12.63 1.73
CA ILE A 131 35.02 11.93 2.47
C ILE A 131 33.95 12.94 2.93
N SER A 132 34.34 14.11 3.44
CA SER A 132 33.40 15.17 3.83
C SER A 132 32.55 15.65 2.64
N GLN A 133 33.16 15.93 1.49
CA GLN A 133 32.41 16.30 0.27
C GLN A 133 31.39 15.22 -0.14
N SER A 134 31.76 13.94 -0.01
CA SER A 134 30.85 12.83 -0.28
C SER A 134 29.72 12.74 0.75
N VAL A 135 29.98 13.04 2.03
CA VAL A 135 28.94 13.10 3.07
C VAL A 135 27.99 14.26 2.80
N ASP A 136 28.49 15.43 2.40
CA ASP A 136 27.66 16.59 2.06
C ASP A 136 26.72 16.26 0.90
N SER A 137 27.24 15.65 -0.17
CA SER A 137 26.43 15.19 -1.31
C SER A 137 25.36 14.18 -0.91
N LEU A 138 25.71 13.19 -0.07
CA LEU A 138 24.74 12.21 0.45
C LEU A 138 23.69 12.86 1.35
N THR A 139 24.05 13.89 2.11
CA THR A 139 23.15 14.65 2.97
C THR A 139 22.15 15.45 2.14
N SER A 140 22.59 16.09 1.05
CA SER A 140 21.70 16.75 0.09
C SER A 140 20.72 15.76 -0.54
N ARG A 141 21.19 14.57 -0.95
CA ARG A 141 20.32 13.51 -1.50
C ARG A 141 19.33 12.99 -0.45
N LEU A 142 19.76 12.81 0.80
CA LEU A 142 18.89 12.40 1.89
C LEU A 142 17.73 13.37 2.07
N HIS A 143 18.00 14.69 2.09
CA HIS A 143 16.95 15.70 2.20
C HIS A 143 15.97 15.68 1.03
N ALA A 144 16.44 15.45 -0.19
CA ALA A 144 15.57 15.29 -1.36
C ALA A 144 14.65 14.07 -1.21
N ILE A 145 15.18 12.93 -0.75
CA ILE A 145 14.38 11.73 -0.50
C ILE A 145 13.38 11.94 0.62
N GLU A 146 13.77 12.59 1.73
CA GLU A 146 12.86 12.88 2.84
C GLU A 146 11.69 13.78 2.40
N TYR A 147 11.96 14.74 1.52
CA TYR A 147 10.90 15.55 0.89
C TYR A 147 9.97 14.68 0.03
N ILE A 148 10.52 13.81 -0.83
CA ILE A 148 9.74 12.91 -1.69
C ILE A 148 8.87 11.97 -0.84
N ILE A 149 9.40 11.40 0.23
CA ILE A 149 8.64 10.56 1.17
C ILE A 149 7.46 11.36 1.73
N ASN A 150 7.70 12.59 2.20
CA ASN A 150 6.64 13.41 2.78
C ASN A 150 5.51 13.69 1.77
N VAL A 151 5.85 14.05 0.53
CA VAL A 151 4.87 14.27 -0.54
C VAL A 151 4.06 13.00 -0.80
N ASN A 152 4.71 11.85 -0.98
CA ASN A 152 4.03 10.57 -1.22
C ASN A 152 3.12 10.16 -0.05
N LEU A 153 3.53 10.42 1.20
CA LEU A 153 2.72 10.10 2.37
C LEU A 153 1.47 10.99 2.47
N VAL A 154 1.59 12.27 2.11
CA VAL A 154 0.44 13.18 2.04
C VAL A 154 -0.54 12.72 0.97
N ASP A 155 -0.05 12.43 -0.24
CA ASP A 155 -0.89 11.97 -1.35
C ASP A 155 -1.58 10.63 -1.03
N LEU A 156 -0.85 9.69 -0.41
CA LEU A 156 -1.40 8.42 0.05
C LEU A 156 -2.48 8.62 1.11
N THR A 157 -2.26 9.54 2.05
CA THR A 157 -3.23 9.86 3.10
C THR A 157 -4.53 10.41 2.50
N SER A 158 -4.44 11.40 1.61
CA SER A 158 -5.62 11.95 0.94
C SER A 158 -6.33 10.90 0.09
N THR A 159 -5.59 10.04 -0.61
CA THR A 159 -6.18 8.93 -1.38
C THR A 159 -6.94 7.95 -0.48
N LEU A 160 -6.38 7.63 0.69
CA LEU A 160 -7.03 6.76 1.68
C LEU A 160 -8.26 7.40 2.30
N GLU A 161 -8.24 8.69 2.61
CA GLU A 161 -9.40 9.41 3.13
C GLU A 161 -10.55 9.43 2.11
N VAL A 162 -10.25 9.68 0.84
CA VAL A 162 -11.25 9.63 -0.25
C VAL A 162 -11.79 8.20 -0.41
N PHE A 163 -10.92 7.20 -0.37
CA PHE A 163 -11.34 5.80 -0.44
C PHE A 163 -12.27 5.44 0.72
N LEU A 164 -11.88 5.73 1.96
CA LEU A 164 -12.67 5.38 3.14
C LEU A 164 -14.01 6.14 3.16
N SER A 165 -14.01 7.44 2.83
CA SER A 165 -15.26 8.21 2.77
C SER A 165 -16.20 7.69 1.68
N SER A 166 -15.71 7.52 0.45
CA SER A 166 -16.55 7.05 -0.67
C SER A 166 -17.02 5.60 -0.54
N SER A 167 -16.28 4.77 0.19
CA SER A 167 -16.61 3.36 0.43
C SER A 167 -17.75 3.16 1.43
N PHE A 168 -17.94 4.11 2.36
CA PHE A 168 -18.90 3.97 3.47
C PHE A 168 -19.99 5.06 3.50
N HIS A 169 -20.01 6.00 2.54
CA HIS A 169 -21.05 7.04 2.42
C HIS A 169 -21.97 6.93 1.19
N LYS A 170 -21.93 5.84 0.43
CA LYS A 170 -23.01 5.61 -0.54
C LYS A 170 -24.28 5.26 0.23
N GLU A 171 -25.23 6.19 0.25
CA GLU A 171 -26.64 5.90 0.53
C GLU A 171 -27.01 4.66 -0.28
N TYR A 172 -27.22 3.55 0.44
CA TYR A 172 -27.68 2.31 -0.15
C TYR A 172 -29.03 2.58 -0.83
N CYS A 173 -29.22 2.03 -2.04
CA CYS A 173 -30.49 2.05 -2.77
C CYS A 173 -31.69 1.69 -1.90
#